data_AF-A0A512B973-F1
#
_entry.id   AF-A0A512B973-F1
#
_cell.length_a   1.000
_cell.length_b   1.000
_cell.length_c   1.000
_cell.angle_alpha   90.00
_cell.angle_beta   90.00
_cell.angle_gamma   90.00
#
_symmetry.space_group_name_H-M   'P 1'
#
loop_
_entity.id
_entity.type
_entity.pdbx_description
1 polymer ?
#
loop_
_entity_poly.entity_id
_entity_poly.type
_entity_poly.pdbx_seq_one_letter_code
_entity_poly.pdbx_strand_id
1 'polypeptide(L)'
;MRSKTGNVKYYLFLFSILVYLRVSAQEQHSFLRELPPVPPTVSVASTLPVSFNSYLISFKVYQTSFDVLLPVSDTVRKKDKDGDGVVDSLDKCPDEKGAVQYDGCPIPDSDNDGIADDTDNCPTVAGLVKYKGCPAPDKDGDKINDEDDQCSSEPGVARYGGCPVGDKDGDGVNDDDDKCINQPGTSKNEGCPENKKSRATVTPEKKKKK
;
A
#
# COMPACT_ATOMS: atom_id res chain seq x y z
N MET A 1 59.69 34.36 -3.09
CA MET A 1 58.63 34.76 -4.04
C MET A 1 57.73 33.57 -4.34
N ARG A 2 56.47 33.64 -3.89
CA ARG A 2 55.20 33.05 -4.39
C ARG A 2 55.11 31.58 -4.85
N SER A 3 54.57 30.78 -3.92
CA SER A 3 53.45 29.82 -4.02
C SER A 3 52.90 29.44 -5.41
N LYS A 4 52.83 28.13 -5.69
CA LYS A 4 51.98 27.51 -6.73
C LYS A 4 51.38 26.17 -6.25
N THR A 5 50.47 26.24 -5.28
CA THR A 5 49.54 25.14 -4.91
C THR A 5 48.15 25.48 -5.42
N GLY A 6 47.85 25.17 -6.68
CA GLY A 6 46.61 25.65 -7.32
C GLY A 6 45.97 24.78 -8.39
N ASN A 7 46.43 23.53 -8.64
CA ASN A 7 45.89 22.72 -9.75
C ASN A 7 45.34 21.34 -9.37
N VAL A 8 45.56 20.83 -8.14
CA VAL A 8 45.11 19.48 -7.78
C VAL A 8 43.63 19.45 -7.36
N LYS A 9 43.12 20.53 -6.75
CA LYS A 9 41.71 20.62 -6.32
C LYS A 9 40.72 20.77 -7.49
N TYR A 10 41.15 21.39 -8.59
CA TYR A 10 40.31 21.59 -9.78
C TYR A 10 40.05 20.28 -10.54
N TYR A 11 41.08 19.41 -10.62
CA TYR A 11 40.95 18.10 -11.27
C TYR A 11 40.09 17.11 -10.46
N LEU A 12 40.13 17.14 -9.12
CA LEU A 12 39.26 16.31 -8.28
C LEU A 12 37.79 16.76 -8.33
N PHE A 13 37.54 18.07 -8.44
CA PHE A 13 36.19 18.60 -8.56
C PHE A 13 35.54 18.27 -9.93
N LEU A 14 36.33 18.36 -11.01
CA LEU A 14 35.86 17.97 -12.34
C LEU A 14 35.64 16.45 -12.49
N PHE A 15 36.45 15.61 -11.82
CA PHE A 15 36.23 14.16 -11.81
C PHE A 15 34.94 13.78 -11.07
N SER A 16 34.60 14.48 -9.97
CA SER A 16 33.37 14.24 -9.21
C SER A 16 32.11 14.63 -9.99
N ILE A 17 32.15 15.73 -10.75
CA ILE A 17 31.05 16.17 -11.63
C ILE A 17 30.87 15.22 -12.83
N LEU A 18 31.95 14.72 -13.42
CA LEU A 18 31.89 13.75 -14.53
C LEU A 18 31.35 12.37 -14.12
N VAL A 19 31.59 11.94 -12.87
CA VAL A 19 31.01 10.71 -12.33
C VAL A 19 29.52 10.89 -12.03
N TYR A 20 29.10 12.05 -11.52
CA TYR A 20 27.68 12.35 -11.26
C TYR A 20 26.85 12.43 -12.56
N LEU A 21 27.40 13.01 -13.62
CA LEU A 21 26.72 13.11 -14.93
C LEU A 21 26.59 11.79 -15.69
N ARG A 22 27.32 10.72 -15.31
CA ARG A 22 27.14 9.38 -15.90
C ARG A 22 26.04 8.53 -15.23
N VAL A 23 25.62 8.86 -14.01
CA VAL A 23 24.60 8.09 -13.27
C VAL A 23 23.17 8.38 -13.77
N SER A 24 22.89 9.55 -14.34
CA SER A 24 21.54 9.86 -14.88
C SER A 24 21.24 9.32 -16.27
N ALA A 25 22.17 8.65 -16.94
CA ALA A 25 22.01 8.24 -18.34
C ALA A 25 21.58 6.77 -18.56
N GLN A 26 21.35 5.97 -17.50
CA GLN A 26 21.13 4.53 -17.64
C GLN A 26 19.84 3.95 -17.05
N GLU A 27 18.82 4.76 -16.75
CA GLU A 27 17.47 4.27 -16.38
C GLU A 27 16.33 4.83 -17.24
N GLN A 28 16.46 4.71 -18.57
CA GLN A 28 15.33 4.90 -19.49
C GLN A 28 15.25 3.82 -20.60
N HIS A 29 16.04 2.75 -20.51
CA HIS A 29 16.01 1.66 -21.48
C HIS A 29 15.25 0.44 -20.93
N SER A 30 13.92 0.55 -20.84
CA SER A 30 12.98 -0.60 -20.96
C SER A 30 11.52 -0.18 -20.77
N PHE A 31 11.01 0.72 -21.63
CA PHE A 31 9.57 0.88 -21.77
C PHE A 31 9.18 1.34 -23.18
N LEU A 32 9.52 0.56 -24.20
CA LEU A 32 8.92 0.68 -25.54
C LEU A 32 8.73 -0.70 -26.18
N ARG A 33 7.63 -1.34 -25.79
CA ARG A 33 6.92 -2.47 -26.44
C ARG A 33 5.54 -2.44 -25.76
N GLU A 34 4.38 -2.32 -26.40
CA GLU A 34 3.91 -2.41 -27.78
C GLU A 34 2.71 -1.44 -27.91
N LEU A 35 2.61 -0.67 -28.99
CA LEU A 35 1.35 -0.01 -29.37
C LEU A 35 0.83 -0.64 -30.68
N PRO A 36 -0.47 -0.94 -30.77
CA PRO A 36 -1.07 -1.63 -31.92
C PRO A 36 -1.09 -0.75 -33.19
N PRO A 37 -1.13 -1.37 -34.39
CA PRO A 37 -1.11 -0.66 -35.66
C PRO A 37 -2.41 0.11 -35.91
N VAL A 38 -2.30 1.43 -36.11
CA VAL A 38 -3.39 2.29 -36.59
C VAL A 38 -3.57 2.16 -38.12
N PRO A 39 -4.82 2.17 -38.64
CA PRO A 39 -5.11 2.03 -40.06
C PRO A 39 -4.79 3.29 -40.88
N PRO A 40 -4.59 3.18 -42.22
CA PRO A 40 -4.24 4.31 -43.07
C PRO A 40 -5.46 5.20 -43.35
N THR A 41 -5.44 6.44 -42.87
CA THR A 41 -6.41 7.46 -43.31
C THR A 41 -5.87 8.23 -44.51
N VAL A 42 -6.59 8.02 -45.61
CA VAL A 42 -6.73 8.78 -46.86
C VAL A 42 -6.10 10.17 -46.95
N SER A 43 -5.31 10.28 -48.02
CA SER A 43 -4.82 11.47 -48.71
C SER A 43 -5.91 12.48 -49.07
N VAL A 44 -5.68 13.76 -48.76
CA VAL A 44 -6.11 14.86 -49.63
C VAL A 44 -4.93 15.79 -49.86
N ALA A 45 -4.41 15.73 -51.07
CA ALA A 45 -3.47 16.69 -51.62
C ALA A 45 -4.19 18.03 -51.86
N SER A 46 -3.59 19.13 -51.41
CA SER A 46 -3.84 20.42 -52.03
C SER A 46 -2.58 21.27 -51.91
N THR A 47 -1.73 21.13 -52.92
CA THR A 47 -0.57 21.99 -53.16
C THR A 47 -1.05 23.35 -53.65
N LEU A 48 -0.68 24.43 -52.95
CA LEU A 48 -0.44 25.71 -53.61
C LEU A 48 0.87 26.32 -53.08
N PRO A 49 1.78 26.75 -53.97
CA PRO A 49 3.10 27.25 -53.61
C PRO A 49 3.11 28.78 -53.59
N VAL A 50 3.67 29.41 -52.57
CA VAL A 50 4.29 30.74 -52.77
C VAL A 50 5.33 31.06 -51.71
N SER A 51 6.58 30.98 -52.17
CA SER A 51 7.76 31.79 -51.86
C SER A 51 7.64 32.83 -50.74
N PHE A 52 8.38 32.61 -49.64
CA PHE A 52 8.79 33.67 -48.72
C PHE A 52 9.93 34.47 -49.36
N ASN A 53 9.58 35.59 -49.99
CA ASN A 53 10.55 36.66 -50.24
C ASN A 53 10.25 37.84 -49.33
N SER A 54 11.26 38.18 -48.54
CA SER A 54 11.35 39.31 -47.63
C SER A 54 10.94 40.62 -48.30
N TYR A 55 9.92 41.29 -47.75
CA TYR A 55 9.77 42.73 -47.90
C TYR A 55 9.03 43.28 -46.68
N LEU A 56 9.75 44.06 -45.87
CA LEU A 56 9.16 44.87 -44.80
C LEU A 56 8.26 45.93 -45.46
N ILE A 57 6.94 45.74 -45.41
CA ILE A 57 6.02 46.81 -45.74
C ILE A 57 5.56 47.46 -44.43
N SER A 58 6.15 48.61 -44.13
CA SER A 58 5.62 49.56 -43.15
C SER A 58 4.29 50.09 -43.67
N PHE A 59 3.18 49.50 -43.23
CA PHE A 59 1.88 50.15 -43.33
C PHE A 59 1.67 51.05 -42.12
N LYS A 60 1.89 52.36 -42.31
CA LYS A 60 1.31 53.39 -41.45
C LYS A 60 -0.21 53.30 -41.60
N VAL A 61 -0.87 52.60 -40.68
CA VAL A 61 -2.33 52.69 -40.55
C VAL A 61 -2.64 53.99 -39.83
N TYR A 62 -3.27 54.89 -40.56
CA TYR A 62 -3.80 56.16 -40.06
C TYR A 62 -4.75 55.90 -38.89
N GLN A 63 -4.55 56.69 -37.85
CA GLN A 63 -5.23 56.70 -36.56
C GLN A 63 -6.76 56.82 -36.71
N THR A 64 -7.45 55.69 -36.61
CA THR A 64 -8.83 55.65 -36.12
C THR A 64 -8.87 54.60 -35.03
N SER A 65 -8.97 55.07 -33.78
CA SER A 65 -9.26 54.25 -32.61
C SER A 65 -10.67 53.71 -32.77
N PHE A 66 -10.80 52.53 -33.39
CA PHE A 66 -12.01 51.75 -33.30
C PHE A 66 -11.78 50.75 -32.17
N ASP A 67 -12.16 51.14 -30.96
CA ASP A 67 -12.32 50.22 -29.85
C ASP A 67 -13.43 49.24 -30.23
N VAL A 68 -13.04 48.13 -30.84
CA VAL A 68 -13.92 46.97 -30.98
C VAL A 68 -14.14 46.46 -29.57
N LEU A 69 -15.18 46.98 -28.91
CA LEU A 69 -15.84 46.30 -27.80
C LEU A 69 -16.50 45.06 -28.38
N LEU A 70 -15.69 44.02 -28.64
CA LEU A 70 -16.21 42.67 -28.65
C LEU A 70 -16.86 42.48 -27.28
N PRO A 71 -18.16 42.10 -27.19
CA PRO A 71 -18.64 41.56 -25.93
C PRO A 71 -17.74 40.36 -25.65
N VAL A 72 -16.83 40.50 -24.68
CA VAL A 72 -16.25 39.33 -24.03
C VAL A 72 -17.47 38.60 -23.52
N SER A 73 -17.83 37.53 -24.20
CA SER A 73 -18.85 36.61 -23.76
C SER A 73 -18.48 36.29 -22.33
N ASP A 74 -19.24 36.83 -21.38
CA ASP A 74 -19.12 36.48 -19.98
C ASP A 74 -19.15 34.96 -19.95
N THR A 75 -18.00 34.36 -19.69
CA THR A 75 -17.94 32.96 -19.32
C THR A 75 -18.88 32.90 -18.14
N VAL A 76 -20.05 32.29 -18.31
CA VAL A 76 -20.95 31.96 -17.19
C VAL A 76 -20.03 31.34 -16.17
N ARG A 77 -19.72 32.08 -15.09
CA ARG A 77 -18.84 31.58 -14.04
C ARG A 77 -19.64 30.47 -13.41
N LYS A 78 -19.45 29.25 -13.92
CA LYS A 78 -20.12 28.07 -13.41
C LYS A 78 -19.67 27.98 -11.96
N LYS A 79 -20.67 27.90 -11.08
CA LYS A 79 -20.47 27.82 -9.66
C LYS A 79 -19.79 26.48 -9.36
N ASP A 80 -18.80 26.55 -8.48
CA ASP A 80 -18.00 25.44 -7.96
C ASP A 80 -17.83 25.80 -6.48
N LYS A 81 -18.68 25.21 -5.64
CA LYS A 81 -18.89 25.63 -4.24
C LYS A 81 -17.77 25.13 -3.34
N ASP A 82 -17.30 23.91 -3.56
CA ASP A 82 -16.25 23.28 -2.76
C ASP A 82 -14.84 23.52 -3.33
N GLY A 83 -14.73 23.93 -4.60
CA GLY A 83 -13.48 24.29 -5.26
C GLY A 83 -12.64 23.08 -5.65
N ASP A 84 -13.26 21.96 -6.02
CA ASP A 84 -12.58 20.74 -6.44
C ASP A 84 -12.29 20.69 -7.97
N GLY A 85 -12.85 21.64 -8.72
CA GLY A 85 -12.67 21.77 -10.17
C GLY A 85 -13.79 21.11 -11.01
N VAL A 86 -14.76 20.46 -10.37
CA VAL A 86 -16.04 20.03 -10.94
C VAL A 86 -17.08 21.10 -10.63
N VAL A 87 -17.88 21.47 -11.64
CA VAL A 87 -18.90 22.51 -11.46
C VAL A 87 -20.11 21.93 -10.72
N ASP A 88 -20.77 22.71 -9.85
CA ASP A 88 -21.95 22.29 -9.03
C ASP A 88 -23.02 21.52 -9.85
N SER A 89 -23.15 21.81 -11.14
CA SER A 89 -24.12 21.16 -12.03
C SER A 89 -23.73 19.75 -12.51
N LEU A 90 -22.45 19.40 -12.44
CA LEU A 90 -21.87 18.11 -12.81
C LEU A 90 -21.32 17.35 -11.58
N ASP A 91 -21.15 18.05 -10.47
CA ASP A 91 -20.66 17.53 -9.21
C ASP A 91 -21.77 16.78 -8.46
N LYS A 92 -21.51 15.51 -8.12
CA LYS A 92 -22.40 14.67 -7.32
C LYS A 92 -22.31 14.98 -5.82
N CYS A 93 -21.22 15.61 -5.38
CA CYS A 93 -20.95 16.01 -4.01
C CYS A 93 -20.59 17.51 -3.88
N PRO A 94 -21.46 18.47 -4.25
CA PRO A 94 -21.14 19.92 -4.33
C PRO A 94 -20.65 20.61 -3.03
N ASP A 95 -20.70 19.90 -1.92
CA ASP A 95 -20.35 20.40 -0.59
C ASP A 95 -19.03 19.78 -0.07
N GLU A 96 -18.48 18.77 -0.75
CA GLU A 96 -17.34 17.96 -0.33
C GLU A 96 -16.38 17.71 -1.48
N LYS A 97 -15.15 18.21 -1.32
CA LYS A 97 -14.12 18.08 -2.35
C LYS A 97 -13.90 16.64 -2.78
N GLY A 98 -13.99 16.42 -4.08
CA GLY A 98 -13.72 15.13 -4.67
C GLY A 98 -12.68 15.14 -5.77
N ALA A 99 -12.58 13.97 -6.39
CA ALA A 99 -11.80 13.81 -7.62
C ALA A 99 -12.74 13.80 -8.81
N VAL A 100 -12.30 14.38 -9.93
CA VAL A 100 -13.05 14.41 -11.19
C VAL A 100 -13.46 13.00 -11.65
N GLN A 101 -12.64 11.97 -11.36
CA GLN A 101 -12.94 10.58 -11.71
C GLN A 101 -14.14 9.99 -10.95
N TYR A 102 -14.51 10.57 -9.80
CA TYR A 102 -15.68 10.20 -9.01
C TYR A 102 -16.77 11.28 -9.09
N ASP A 103 -16.81 12.04 -10.18
CA ASP A 103 -17.80 13.10 -10.43
C ASP A 103 -17.87 14.15 -9.30
N GLY A 104 -16.71 14.55 -8.78
CA GLY A 104 -16.60 15.55 -7.72
C GLY A 104 -16.84 15.00 -6.31
N CYS A 105 -16.98 13.68 -6.16
CA CYS A 105 -17.08 13.05 -4.85
C CYS A 105 -15.73 12.60 -4.27
N PRO A 106 -15.64 12.49 -2.93
CA PRO A 106 -14.51 11.86 -2.25
C PRO A 106 -14.21 10.46 -2.81
N ILE A 107 -12.95 10.07 -2.72
CA ILE A 107 -12.52 8.72 -3.11
C ILE A 107 -13.16 7.72 -2.13
N PRO A 108 -13.93 6.72 -2.61
CA PRO A 108 -14.53 5.72 -1.75
C PRO A 108 -13.46 4.90 -1.01
N ASP A 109 -13.61 4.82 0.31
CA ASP A 109 -12.80 4.02 1.24
C ASP A 109 -13.76 3.55 2.34
N SER A 110 -14.32 2.36 2.15
CA SER A 110 -15.46 1.86 2.91
C SER A 110 -15.09 1.40 4.32
N ASP A 111 -13.86 0.94 4.54
CA ASP A 111 -13.35 0.53 5.85
C ASP A 111 -12.39 1.52 6.51
N ASN A 112 -12.07 2.61 5.82
CA ASN A 112 -11.25 3.73 6.28
C ASN A 112 -9.80 3.32 6.61
N ASP A 113 -9.23 2.37 5.88
CA ASP A 113 -7.83 1.97 6.03
C ASP A 113 -6.84 2.86 5.25
N GLY A 114 -7.37 3.80 4.45
CA GLY A 114 -6.61 4.74 3.64
C GLY A 114 -6.28 4.23 2.23
N ILE A 115 -6.81 3.08 1.82
CA ILE A 115 -6.74 2.53 0.47
C ILE A 115 -8.12 2.64 -0.16
N ALA A 116 -8.16 3.13 -1.40
CA ALA A 116 -9.42 3.29 -2.10
C ALA A 116 -10.05 1.93 -2.43
N ASP A 117 -11.39 1.82 -2.35
CA ASP A 117 -12.16 0.60 -2.58
C ASP A 117 -11.85 -0.09 -3.93
N ASP A 118 -11.42 0.68 -4.94
CA ASP A 118 -11.06 0.17 -6.27
C ASP A 118 -9.65 -0.43 -6.36
N THR A 119 -8.81 -0.15 -5.38
CA THR A 119 -7.43 -0.66 -5.23
C THR A 119 -7.24 -1.56 -4.01
N ASP A 120 -8.25 -1.65 -3.16
CA ASP A 120 -8.32 -2.52 -2.00
C ASP A 120 -8.83 -3.92 -2.38
N ASN A 121 -8.10 -4.96 -1.98
CA ASN A 121 -8.51 -6.34 -2.14
C ASN A 121 -9.58 -6.77 -1.12
N CYS A 122 -9.71 -6.04 -0.01
CA CYS A 122 -10.63 -6.31 1.09
C CYS A 122 -11.43 -5.05 1.50
N PRO A 123 -12.28 -4.45 0.63
CA PRO A 123 -12.89 -3.11 0.83
C PRO A 123 -13.86 -2.94 2.03
N THR A 124 -13.98 -3.94 2.89
CA THR A 124 -14.89 -3.91 4.05
C THR A 124 -14.17 -4.28 5.35
N VAL A 125 -12.87 -4.58 5.27
CA VAL A 125 -12.07 -5.08 6.38
C VAL A 125 -10.71 -4.41 6.31
N ALA A 126 -10.53 -3.40 7.17
CA ALA A 126 -9.33 -2.59 7.18
C ALA A 126 -8.05 -3.45 7.23
N GLY A 127 -7.11 -3.12 6.36
CA GLY A 127 -5.87 -3.85 6.23
C GLY A 127 -4.65 -2.97 6.14
N LEU A 128 -3.57 -3.59 5.65
CA LEU A 128 -2.30 -2.91 5.46
C LEU A 128 -2.00 -2.78 3.97
N VAL A 129 -1.35 -1.68 3.60
CA VAL A 129 -0.85 -1.47 2.23
C VAL A 129 0.01 -2.65 1.74
N LYS A 130 0.80 -3.26 2.64
CA LYS A 130 1.63 -4.45 2.33
C LYS A 130 0.80 -5.62 1.79
N TYR A 131 -0.44 -5.77 2.27
CA TYR A 131 -1.38 -6.82 1.91
C TYR A 131 -2.52 -6.31 1.01
N LYS A 132 -2.33 -5.15 0.37
CA LYS A 132 -3.30 -4.53 -0.54
C LYS A 132 -4.66 -4.27 0.13
N GLY A 133 -4.64 -3.72 1.34
CA GLY A 133 -5.83 -3.38 2.12
C GLY A 133 -6.52 -4.57 2.78
N CYS A 134 -5.91 -5.76 2.70
CA CYS A 134 -6.33 -6.88 3.53
C CYS A 134 -5.57 -6.94 4.87
N PRO A 135 -6.16 -7.59 5.89
CA PRO A 135 -5.42 -8.03 7.07
C PRO A 135 -4.23 -8.92 6.70
N ALA A 136 -3.26 -9.02 7.61
CA ALA A 136 -2.17 -9.96 7.45
C ALA A 136 -2.72 -11.40 7.38
N PRO A 137 -2.18 -12.26 6.49
CA PRO A 137 -2.56 -13.67 6.44
C PRO A 137 -2.29 -14.37 7.77
N ASP A 138 -3.28 -15.12 8.24
CA ASP A 138 -3.25 -15.99 9.42
C ASP A 138 -4.07 -17.24 9.04
N LYS A 139 -3.38 -18.26 8.56
CA LYS A 139 -3.99 -19.41 7.89
C LYS A 139 -4.63 -20.40 8.85
N ASP A 140 -4.08 -20.56 10.05
CA ASP A 140 -4.61 -21.46 11.07
C ASP A 140 -5.47 -20.75 12.15
N GLY A 141 -5.48 -19.42 12.14
CA GLY A 141 -6.35 -18.60 12.97
C GLY A 141 -5.86 -18.44 14.41
N ASP A 142 -4.56 -18.62 14.66
CA ASP A 142 -3.98 -18.52 16.01
C ASP A 142 -3.62 -17.08 16.44
N LYS A 143 -3.87 -16.11 15.54
CA LYS A 143 -3.61 -14.66 15.69
C LYS A 143 -2.14 -14.27 15.58
N ILE A 144 -1.32 -15.14 15.05
CA ILE A 144 0.05 -14.86 14.63
C ILE A 144 0.04 -14.89 13.11
N ASN A 145 0.62 -13.86 12.50
CA ASN A 145 0.63 -13.78 11.05
C ASN A 145 1.51 -14.90 10.49
N ASP A 146 1.16 -15.43 9.31
CA ASP A 146 1.90 -16.51 8.63
C ASP A 146 3.41 -16.23 8.46
N GLU A 147 3.81 -14.95 8.44
CA GLU A 147 5.21 -14.53 8.32
C GLU A 147 5.98 -14.61 9.66
N ASP A 148 5.28 -14.49 10.78
CA ASP A 148 5.82 -14.54 12.14
C ASP A 148 5.55 -15.90 12.81
N ASP A 149 4.77 -16.76 12.17
CA ASP A 149 4.40 -18.10 12.63
C ASP A 149 5.33 -19.19 12.06
N GLN A 150 6.00 -19.89 12.97
CA GLN A 150 6.88 -21.03 12.65
C GLN A 150 6.10 -22.26 12.18
N CYS A 151 4.82 -22.34 12.51
CA CYS A 151 3.91 -23.45 12.27
C CYS A 151 2.59 -23.01 11.62
N SER A 152 2.63 -22.11 10.61
CA SER A 152 1.49 -21.53 9.82
C SER A 152 0.34 -22.43 9.30
N SER A 153 0.32 -23.72 9.61
CA SER A 153 -0.80 -24.62 9.31
C SER A 153 -1.38 -25.32 10.55
N GLU A 154 -0.84 -25.07 11.74
CA GLU A 154 -1.22 -25.72 12.98
C GLU A 154 -1.28 -24.66 14.09
N PRO A 155 -2.46 -24.40 14.66
CA PRO A 155 -2.63 -23.28 15.57
C PRO A 155 -1.79 -23.49 16.84
N GLY A 156 -1.05 -22.46 17.22
CA GLY A 156 -0.20 -22.49 18.39
C GLY A 156 -0.38 -21.30 19.30
N VAL A 157 0.69 -20.99 20.03
CA VAL A 157 0.74 -19.84 20.93
C VAL A 157 2.01 -19.04 20.71
N ALA A 158 1.92 -17.73 20.89
CA ALA A 158 3.03 -16.80 20.60
C ALA A 158 4.33 -17.14 21.34
N ARG A 159 4.25 -17.73 22.54
CA ARG A 159 5.45 -18.13 23.31
C ARG A 159 6.26 -19.27 22.66
N TYR A 160 5.65 -20.09 21.81
CA TYR A 160 6.31 -21.13 21.02
C TYR A 160 6.36 -20.77 19.53
N GLY A 161 6.31 -19.47 19.19
CA GLY A 161 6.41 -19.01 17.81
C GLY A 161 5.26 -19.48 16.91
N GLY A 162 4.04 -19.62 17.46
CA GLY A 162 2.87 -20.09 16.71
C GLY A 162 2.79 -21.60 16.53
N CYS A 163 3.69 -22.36 17.16
CA CYS A 163 3.57 -23.81 17.18
C CYS A 163 2.69 -24.35 18.33
N PRO A 164 2.03 -25.50 18.12
CA PRO A 164 1.35 -26.23 19.17
C PRO A 164 2.28 -26.53 20.35
N VAL A 165 1.72 -26.52 21.57
CA VAL A 165 2.47 -26.89 22.76
C VAL A 165 2.69 -28.40 22.77
N GLY A 166 3.91 -28.85 23.08
CA GLY A 166 4.22 -30.27 23.20
C GLY A 166 3.47 -30.93 24.37
N ASP A 167 2.92 -32.11 24.10
CA ASP A 167 2.31 -33.03 25.06
C ASP A 167 2.73 -34.45 24.65
N LYS A 168 3.87 -34.90 25.18
CA LYS A 168 4.57 -36.09 24.70
C LYS A 168 3.85 -37.39 25.03
N ASP A 169 3.12 -37.44 26.13
CA ASP A 169 2.36 -38.63 26.55
C ASP A 169 0.84 -38.52 26.32
N GLY A 170 0.36 -37.35 25.89
CA GLY A 170 -1.00 -37.14 25.42
C GLY A 170 -2.02 -37.07 26.56
N ASP A 171 -1.62 -36.65 27.75
CA ASP A 171 -2.49 -36.59 28.93
C ASP A 171 -3.26 -35.26 29.08
N GLY A 172 -2.95 -34.28 28.22
CA GLY A 172 -3.54 -32.95 28.22
C GLY A 172 -2.85 -31.95 29.15
N VAL A 173 -1.71 -32.30 29.74
CA VAL A 173 -0.78 -31.40 30.42
C VAL A 173 0.43 -31.17 29.51
N ASN A 174 0.78 -29.91 29.29
CA ASN A 174 1.92 -29.58 28.42
C ASN A 174 3.23 -30.11 29.01
N ASP A 175 4.20 -30.47 28.17
CA ASP A 175 5.53 -30.96 28.56
C ASP A 175 6.26 -30.04 29.56
N ASP A 176 6.06 -28.72 29.45
CA ASP A 176 6.65 -27.73 30.36
C ASP A 176 5.98 -27.67 31.75
N ASP A 177 4.73 -28.14 31.84
CA ASP A 177 3.91 -28.19 33.05
C ASP A 177 3.77 -29.62 33.60
N ASP A 178 4.26 -30.63 32.87
CA ASP A 178 4.19 -32.06 33.21
C ASP A 178 5.48 -32.55 33.90
N LYS A 179 5.34 -33.01 35.14
CA LYS A 179 6.45 -33.58 35.93
C LYS A 179 6.83 -34.99 35.48
N CYS A 180 5.97 -35.64 34.72
CA CYS A 180 6.04 -37.02 34.32
C CYS A 180 5.94 -37.20 32.79
N ILE A 181 6.61 -36.35 32.00
CA ILE A 181 6.67 -36.25 30.50
C ILE A 181 6.62 -37.53 29.62
N ASN A 182 6.74 -38.74 30.18
CA ASN A 182 6.60 -39.99 29.42
C ASN A 182 5.54 -40.93 30.03
N GLN A 183 4.67 -40.46 30.93
CA GLN A 183 3.71 -41.26 31.67
C GLN A 183 2.42 -40.46 31.92
N PRO A 184 1.33 -40.81 31.23
CA PRO A 184 0.13 -40.00 31.29
C PRO A 184 -0.45 -39.98 32.70
N GLY A 185 -0.87 -38.80 33.13
CA GLY A 185 -1.45 -38.54 34.43
C GLY A 185 -2.68 -37.65 34.34
N THR A 186 -2.85 -36.82 35.37
CA THR A 186 -3.96 -35.86 35.41
C THR A 186 -3.41 -34.49 35.70
N SER A 187 -4.09 -33.45 35.20
CA SER A 187 -3.76 -32.06 35.54
C SER A 187 -3.77 -31.77 37.04
N LYS A 188 -4.54 -32.52 37.85
CA LYS A 188 -4.55 -32.40 39.32
C LYS A 188 -3.26 -32.87 39.98
N ASN A 189 -2.51 -33.73 39.32
CA ASN A 189 -1.28 -34.32 39.83
C ASN A 189 -0.09 -33.95 38.92
N GLU A 190 -0.14 -32.78 38.28
CA GLU A 190 0.96 -32.21 37.49
C GLU A 190 1.47 -33.19 36.41
N GLY A 191 0.51 -33.82 35.70
CA GLY A 191 0.78 -34.78 34.63
C GLY A 191 1.25 -36.17 35.10
N CYS A 192 1.36 -36.40 36.42
CA CYS A 192 1.79 -37.69 36.94
C CYS A 192 0.61 -38.66 37.24
N PRO A 193 0.79 -39.99 37.10
CA PRO A 193 -0.23 -40.97 37.43
C PRO A 193 -0.55 -41.01 38.93
N GLU A 194 -1.84 -41.22 39.27
CA GLU A 194 -2.24 -41.39 40.66
C GLU A 194 -1.76 -42.74 41.21
N ASN A 195 -0.88 -42.70 42.20
CA ASN A 195 -0.55 -43.88 42.99
C ASN A 195 -1.80 -44.34 43.74
N LYS A 196 -2.41 -45.47 43.31
CA LYS A 196 -3.61 -46.11 43.90
C LYS A 196 -3.41 -46.63 45.34
N LYS A 197 -2.85 -45.84 46.25
CA LYS A 197 -2.63 -46.18 47.68
C LYS A 197 -3.25 -45.21 48.68
N SER A 198 -4.04 -44.22 48.27
CA SER A 198 -4.71 -43.29 49.20
C SER A 198 -6.24 -43.32 49.19
N ARG A 199 -6.88 -44.24 48.43
CA ARG A 199 -8.30 -44.56 48.61
C ARG A 199 -8.49 -45.90 49.31
N ALA A 200 -7.76 -46.09 50.41
CA ALA A 200 -8.21 -47.01 51.45
C ALA A 200 -9.40 -46.35 52.13
N THR A 201 -10.59 -46.69 51.65
CA THR A 201 -11.86 -46.49 52.33
C THR A 201 -11.66 -46.83 53.80
N VAL A 202 -11.65 -45.84 54.68
CA VAL A 202 -11.74 -46.06 56.12
C VAL A 202 -13.11 -46.67 56.36
N THR A 203 -13.18 -48.01 56.37
CA THR A 203 -14.31 -48.73 56.92
C THR A 203 -14.37 -48.37 58.41
N PRO A 204 -15.50 -47.84 58.93
CA PRO A 204 -15.63 -47.61 60.37
C PRO A 204 -15.66 -48.97 61.08
N GLU A 205 -14.58 -49.26 61.80
CA GLU A 205 -14.45 -50.46 62.62
C GLU A 205 -15.48 -50.42 63.75
N LYS A 206 -16.29 -51.49 63.85
CA LYS A 206 -17.37 -51.66 64.83
C LYS A 206 -16.82 -51.59 66.26
N LYS A 207 -17.22 -50.56 67.03
CA LYS A 207 -17.07 -50.56 68.49
C LYS A 207 -17.89 -51.70 69.11
N LYS A 208 -17.18 -52.74 69.55
CA LYS A 208 -17.67 -53.86 70.35
C LYS A 208 -18.13 -53.32 71.72
N LYS A 209 -19.44 -53.27 71.94
CA LYS A 209 -20.06 -52.91 73.21
C LYS A 209 -19.88 -54.09 74.17
N LYS A 210 -19.15 -53.85 75.27
CA LYS A 210 -19.00 -54.76 76.40
C LYS A 210 -20.20 -54.61 77.33
#